data_AF-A0A947T8T5-F1
#
_entry.id   AF-A0A947T8T5-F1
#
_cell.length_a   1.000
_cell.length_b   1.000
_cell.length_c   1.000
_cell.angle_alpha   90.00
_cell.angle_beta   90.00
_cell.angle_gamma   90.00
#
_symmetry.space_group_name_H-M   'P 1'
#
loop_
_entity.id
_entity.type
_entity.pdbx_description
1 polymer ?
#
loop_
_entity_poly.entity_id
_entity_poly.type
_entity_poly.pdbx_seq_one_letter_code
_entity_poly.pdbx_strand_id
1 'polypeptide(L)'
;MNRKLRPALLRRLRADRSGLALIEFAFAAPVLLMLSLTGAELTHYITTKMRMSQLALHLADNAARIGSGSQLSAKRISEADINDLFIGAGLQSGELDLYDNGRVIISSLEPMANPNTAGTYRIRWQRCRGVKTAHQSTFGRAGDTDLTGMGFAGRQAIAPENGVTMFVEVYYEYQPLLGDHLAPSTAMIEIGSMMVRDRRDTVGGDNGVYPVAGVTPSGC
;
A
#
# COMPACT_ATOMS: atom_id res chain seq x y z
N MET A 1 2.02 -77.12 22.96
CA MET A 1 2.65 -76.12 23.83
C MET A 1 1.77 -74.87 23.86
N ASN A 2 0.69 -74.88 24.65
CA ASN A 2 -0.35 -73.82 24.62
C ASN A 2 -0.10 -72.79 25.73
N ARG A 3 0.48 -71.64 25.36
CA ARG A 3 0.63 -70.47 26.25
C ARG A 3 -0.76 -69.89 26.54
N LYS A 4 -1.33 -70.21 27.71
CA LYS A 4 -2.50 -69.50 28.24
C LYS A 4 -2.10 -68.03 28.49
N LEU A 5 -2.52 -67.13 27.60
CA LEU A 5 -2.45 -65.69 27.84
C LEU A 5 -3.20 -65.37 29.15
N ARG A 6 -2.49 -64.83 30.13
CA ARG A 6 -2.99 -64.60 31.49
C ARG A 6 -4.05 -63.49 31.48
N PRO A 7 -5.26 -63.69 32.03
CA PRO A 7 -6.33 -62.69 32.08
C PRO A 7 -5.94 -61.39 32.81
N ALA A 8 -4.93 -61.45 33.68
CA ALA A 8 -4.35 -60.28 34.34
C ALA A 8 -3.64 -59.31 33.38
N LEU A 9 -3.07 -59.82 32.27
CA LEU A 9 -2.40 -58.99 31.27
C LEU A 9 -3.43 -58.22 30.42
N LEU A 10 -4.53 -58.89 30.06
CA LEU A 10 -5.68 -58.26 29.39
C LEU A 10 -6.35 -57.21 30.27
N ARG A 11 -6.46 -57.46 31.59
CA ARG A 11 -7.01 -56.48 32.54
C ARG A 11 -6.09 -55.28 32.74
N ARG A 12 -4.77 -55.48 32.72
CA ARG A 12 -3.77 -54.39 32.79
C ARG A 12 -3.80 -53.53 31.53
N LEU A 13 -3.83 -54.13 30.35
CA LEU A 13 -3.97 -53.41 29.08
C LEU A 13 -5.29 -52.61 29.02
N ARG A 14 -6.40 -53.18 29.50
CA ARG A 14 -7.70 -52.49 29.56
C ARG A 14 -7.74 -51.34 30.59
N ALA A 15 -6.89 -51.38 31.61
CA ALA A 15 -6.77 -50.34 32.62
C ALA A 15 -5.68 -49.30 32.31
N ASP A 16 -4.93 -49.48 31.22
CA ASP A 16 -3.83 -48.61 30.84
C ASP A 16 -4.35 -47.31 30.22
N ARG A 17 -4.04 -46.18 30.86
CA ARG A 17 -4.43 -44.82 30.44
C ARG A 17 -3.23 -43.97 30.02
N SER A 18 -2.03 -44.54 30.02
CA SER A 18 -0.78 -43.82 29.78
C SER A 18 -0.69 -43.15 28.40
N GLY A 19 -1.44 -43.64 27.40
CA GLY A 19 -1.50 -43.07 26.05
C GLY A 19 -2.69 -42.14 25.76
N LEU A 20 -3.62 -41.94 26.72
CA LEU A 20 -4.82 -41.13 26.48
C LEU A 20 -4.48 -39.67 26.18
N ALA A 21 -3.58 -39.08 26.97
CA ALA A 21 -3.12 -37.71 26.77
C ALA A 21 -2.40 -37.50 25.43
N LEU A 22 -1.67 -38.51 24.94
CA LEU A 22 -1.01 -38.45 23.64
C LEU A 22 -2.03 -38.41 22.50
N ILE A 23 -3.10 -39.20 22.59
CA ILE A 23 -4.16 -39.25 21.59
C ILE A 23 -5.00 -37.96 21.62
N GLU A 24 -5.35 -37.46 22.81
CA GLU A 24 -6.06 -36.20 22.98
C GLU A 24 -5.26 -35.03 22.38
N PHE A 25 -3.94 -34.97 22.66
CA PHE A 25 -3.07 -33.99 22.05
C PHE A 25 -2.98 -34.16 20.53
N ALA A 26 -2.88 -35.39 20.03
CA ALA A 26 -2.81 -35.64 18.58
C ALA A 26 -4.06 -35.16 17.84
N PHE A 27 -5.25 -35.20 18.47
CA PHE A 27 -6.47 -34.66 17.89
C PHE A 27 -6.62 -33.14 18.08
N ALA A 28 -6.18 -32.59 19.21
CA ALA A 28 -6.28 -31.15 19.47
C ALA A 28 -5.21 -30.32 18.73
N ALA A 29 -4.01 -30.87 18.57
CA ALA A 29 -2.86 -30.15 18.01
C ALA A 29 -3.10 -29.61 16.58
N PRO A 30 -3.66 -30.36 15.61
CA PRO A 30 -3.93 -29.84 14.28
C PRO A 30 -4.88 -28.64 14.29
N VAL A 31 -5.92 -28.67 15.14
CA VAL A 31 -6.88 -27.57 15.27
C VAL A 31 -6.21 -26.35 15.90
N LEU A 32 -5.45 -26.56 16.98
CA LEU A 32 -4.72 -25.48 17.65
C LEU A 32 -3.69 -24.83 16.72
N LEU A 33 -2.95 -25.64 15.95
CA LEU A 33 -1.98 -25.18 14.96
C LEU A 33 -2.64 -24.39 13.85
N MET A 34 -3.73 -24.89 13.25
CA MET A 34 -4.44 -24.17 12.19
C MET A 34 -4.94 -22.80 12.67
N LEU A 35 -5.51 -22.74 13.89
CA LEU A 35 -5.97 -21.49 14.47
C LEU A 35 -4.82 -20.51 14.75
N SER A 36 -3.71 -20.97 15.34
CA SER A 36 -2.58 -20.11 15.68
C SER A 36 -1.87 -19.58 14.43
N LEU A 37 -1.65 -20.44 13.45
CA LEU A 37 -1.01 -20.10 12.17
C LEU A 37 -1.88 -19.13 11.35
N THR A 38 -3.18 -19.38 11.25
CA THR A 38 -4.11 -18.46 10.56
C THR A 38 -4.18 -17.12 11.29
N GLY A 39 -4.19 -17.12 12.62
CA GLY A 39 -4.14 -15.89 13.42
C GLY A 39 -2.86 -15.08 13.22
N ALA A 40 -1.71 -15.76 13.13
CA ALA A 40 -0.42 -15.12 12.84
C ALA A 40 -0.39 -14.52 11.42
N GLU A 41 -0.83 -15.27 10.41
CA GLU A 41 -0.91 -14.81 9.02
C GLU A 41 -1.83 -13.61 8.88
N LEU A 42 -3.03 -13.65 9.49
CA LEU A 42 -3.97 -12.54 9.45
C LEU A 42 -3.40 -11.29 10.14
N THR A 43 -2.70 -11.46 11.26
CA THR A 43 -2.05 -10.35 11.97
C THR A 43 -0.94 -9.72 11.12
N HIS A 44 -0.13 -10.54 10.45
CA HIS A 44 0.90 -10.08 9.53
C HIS A 44 0.30 -9.33 8.33
N TYR A 45 -0.77 -9.87 7.74
CA TYR A 45 -1.52 -9.24 6.65
C TYR A 45 -2.07 -7.86 7.04
N ILE A 46 -2.78 -7.79 8.17
CA ILE A 46 -3.36 -6.53 8.67
C ILE A 46 -2.25 -5.52 9.00
N THR A 47 -1.16 -5.96 9.64
CA THR A 47 -0.03 -5.08 9.96
C THR A 47 0.64 -4.51 8.72
N THR A 48 0.83 -5.33 7.69
CA THR A 48 1.38 -4.89 6.40
C THR A 48 0.46 -3.88 5.73
N LYS A 49 -0.85 -4.16 5.69
CA LYS A 49 -1.85 -3.24 5.14
C LYS A 49 -1.87 -1.90 5.88
N MET A 50 -1.78 -1.91 7.22
CA MET A 50 -1.70 -0.67 8.01
C MET A 50 -0.43 0.13 7.70
N ARG A 51 0.73 -0.53 7.62
CA ARG A 51 2.01 0.13 7.27
C ARG A 51 1.95 0.77 5.88
N MET A 52 1.37 0.07 4.90
CA MET A 52 1.17 0.62 3.55
C MET A 52 0.23 1.84 3.55
N SER A 53 -0.88 1.77 4.31
CA SER A 53 -1.83 2.87 4.42
C SER A 53 -1.19 4.12 5.03
N GLN A 54 -0.38 3.93 6.10
CA GLN A 54 0.41 5.00 6.71
C GLN A 54 1.45 5.56 5.73
N LEU A 55 2.15 4.70 4.98
CA LEU A 55 3.11 5.11 3.97
C LEU A 55 2.45 5.97 2.88
N ALA A 56 1.30 5.55 2.36
CA ALA A 56 0.55 6.30 1.35
C ALA A 56 0.16 7.70 1.86
N LEU A 57 -0.32 7.79 3.10
CA LEU A 57 -0.68 9.05 3.74
C LEU A 57 0.53 9.95 4.00
N HIS A 58 1.63 9.40 4.52
CA HIS A 58 2.87 10.15 4.75
C HIS A 58 3.48 10.66 3.45
N LEU A 59 3.45 9.85 2.40
CA LEU A 59 3.92 10.26 1.09
C LEU A 59 3.04 11.35 0.50
N ALA A 60 1.72 11.29 0.68
CA ALA A 60 0.81 12.34 0.25
C ALA A 60 1.07 13.67 1.00
N ASP A 61 1.28 13.63 2.32
CA ASP A 61 1.64 14.84 3.10
C ASP A 61 2.98 15.43 2.67
N ASN A 62 4.01 14.59 2.54
CA ASN A 62 5.32 15.02 2.06
C ASN A 62 5.20 15.63 0.65
N ALA A 63 4.46 14.98 -0.25
CA ALA A 63 4.21 15.50 -1.61
C ALA A 63 3.46 16.84 -1.62
N ALA A 64 2.55 17.04 -0.68
CA ALA A 64 1.84 18.30 -0.53
C ALA A 64 2.74 19.44 -0.02
N ARG A 65 3.89 19.11 0.59
CA ARG A 65 4.81 20.08 1.21
C ARG A 65 6.09 20.34 0.41
N ILE A 66 6.44 19.49 -0.55
CA ILE A 66 7.60 19.71 -1.42
C ILE A 66 7.43 20.94 -2.33
N GLY A 67 8.57 21.40 -2.85
CA GLY A 67 8.67 22.51 -3.77
C GLY A 67 9.42 23.69 -3.16
N SER A 68 10.11 24.42 -4.03
CA SER A 68 10.92 25.57 -3.68
C SER A 68 10.25 26.87 -4.16
N GLY A 69 10.44 27.95 -3.39
CA GLY A 69 9.86 29.26 -3.69
C GLY A 69 9.63 30.09 -2.44
N SER A 70 9.22 31.34 -2.65
CA SER A 70 8.77 32.25 -1.59
C SER A 70 7.26 32.16 -1.39
N GLN A 71 6.76 32.47 -0.20
CA GLN A 71 5.31 32.55 0.09
C GLN A 71 4.57 33.58 -0.81
N LEU A 72 5.31 34.53 -1.39
CA LEU A 72 4.79 35.53 -2.32
C LEU A 72 4.68 35.02 -3.77
N SER A 73 5.17 33.82 -4.08
CA SER A 73 5.20 33.24 -5.43
C SER A 73 4.69 31.81 -5.44
N ALA A 74 4.23 31.33 -6.60
CA ALA A 74 3.84 29.94 -6.74
C ALA A 74 5.07 29.04 -6.54
N LYS A 75 4.98 28.06 -5.63
CA LYS A 75 6.04 27.08 -5.40
C LYS A 75 6.20 26.20 -6.63
N ARG A 76 7.46 26.01 -7.03
CA ARG A 76 7.85 25.14 -8.15
C ARG A 76 8.29 23.80 -7.60
N ILE A 77 7.93 22.72 -8.29
CA ILE A 77 8.42 21.37 -8.00
C ILE A 77 9.35 20.97 -9.12
N SER A 78 10.45 20.33 -8.77
CA SER A 78 11.39 19.76 -9.72
C SER A 78 11.31 18.23 -9.75
N GLU A 79 11.84 17.61 -10.80
CA GLU A 79 12.00 16.15 -10.86
C GLU A 79 12.88 15.63 -9.71
N ALA A 80 13.84 16.42 -9.26
CA ALA A 80 14.67 16.08 -8.11
C ALA A 80 13.83 15.97 -6.83
N ASP A 81 12.95 16.94 -6.57
CA ASP A 81 12.06 16.91 -5.40
C ASP A 81 11.16 15.66 -5.39
N ILE A 82 10.66 15.25 -6.56
CA ILE A 82 9.81 14.06 -6.69
C ILE A 82 10.63 12.77 -6.52
N ASN A 83 11.84 12.73 -7.08
CA ASN A 83 12.73 11.58 -6.89
C ASN A 83 13.14 11.43 -5.42
N ASP A 84 13.38 12.53 -4.70
CA ASP A 84 13.67 12.54 -3.27
C ASP A 84 12.48 12.04 -2.44
N LEU A 85 11.24 12.38 -2.82
CA LEU A 85 10.04 11.78 -2.22
C LEU A 85 10.02 10.27 -2.35
N PHE A 86 10.34 9.73 -3.53
CA PHE A 86 10.41 8.29 -3.72
C PHE A 86 11.57 7.66 -2.94
N ILE A 87 12.74 8.29 -2.89
CA ILE A 87 13.84 7.79 -2.05
C ILE A 87 13.38 7.72 -0.58
N GLY A 88 12.75 8.80 -0.08
CA GLY A 88 12.19 8.85 1.27
C GLY A 88 11.11 7.79 1.53
N ALA A 89 10.22 7.54 0.56
CA ALA A 89 9.21 6.49 0.67
C ALA A 89 9.82 5.09 0.75
N GLY A 90 10.89 4.82 -0.01
CA GLY A 90 11.64 3.57 0.08
C GLY A 90 12.24 3.38 1.47
N LEU A 91 12.89 4.41 2.00
CA LEU A 91 13.46 4.38 3.35
C LEU A 91 12.39 4.21 4.45
N GLN A 92 11.26 4.89 4.32
CA GLN A 92 10.15 4.82 5.27
C GLN A 92 9.42 3.46 5.25
N SER A 93 9.46 2.76 4.12
CA SER A 93 8.83 1.45 3.97
C SER A 93 9.54 0.35 4.77
N GLY A 94 10.78 0.58 5.21
CA GLY A 94 11.55 -0.36 6.03
C GLY A 94 11.70 -1.71 5.34
N GLU A 95 11.33 -2.78 6.05
CA GLU A 95 11.48 -4.19 5.63
C GLU A 95 10.43 -4.64 4.61
N LEU A 96 9.64 -3.74 4.03
CA LEU A 96 8.67 -4.11 2.99
C LEU A 96 9.31 -4.37 1.63
N ASP A 97 10.57 -3.95 1.41
CA ASP A 97 11.21 -3.96 0.09
C ASP A 97 10.26 -3.42 -0.99
N LEU A 98 9.67 -2.25 -0.69
CA LEU A 98 8.52 -1.68 -1.39
C LEU A 98 8.68 -1.64 -2.91
N TYR A 99 9.89 -1.34 -3.39
CA TYR A 99 10.15 -1.19 -4.81
C TYR A 99 10.40 -2.51 -5.52
N ASP A 100 10.70 -3.58 -4.81
CA ASP A 100 10.84 -4.93 -5.38
C ASP A 100 9.51 -5.69 -5.35
N ASN A 101 8.69 -5.43 -4.33
CA ASN A 101 7.40 -6.10 -4.12
C ASN A 101 6.20 -5.24 -4.52
N GLY A 102 6.38 -3.98 -4.90
CA GLY A 102 5.29 -3.05 -5.14
C GLY A 102 5.57 -1.96 -6.16
N ARG A 103 4.63 -1.01 -6.24
CA ARG A 103 4.72 0.19 -7.07
C ARG A 103 4.00 1.34 -6.38
N VAL A 104 4.68 2.47 -6.30
CA VAL A 104 4.14 3.73 -5.77
C VAL A 104 3.85 4.65 -6.94
N ILE A 105 2.68 5.26 -6.96
CA ILE A 105 2.24 6.22 -7.98
C ILE A 105 1.79 7.50 -7.27
N ILE A 106 2.35 8.63 -7.67
CA ILE A 106 1.99 9.96 -7.19
C ILE A 106 1.35 10.73 -8.34
N SER A 107 0.19 11.33 -8.10
CA SER A 107 -0.62 12.06 -9.07
C SER A 107 -0.91 13.48 -8.58
N SER A 108 -0.85 14.44 -9.49
CA SER A 108 -1.30 15.82 -9.24
C SER A 108 -2.73 16.00 -9.71
N LEU A 109 -3.67 16.07 -8.77
CA LEU A 109 -5.08 16.31 -9.05
C LEU A 109 -5.37 17.81 -8.96
N GLU A 110 -5.97 18.36 -10.01
CA GLU A 110 -6.25 19.80 -10.12
C GLU A 110 -7.65 20.06 -10.68
N PRO A 111 -8.31 21.17 -10.29
CA PRO A 111 -9.54 21.58 -10.95
C PRO A 111 -9.26 21.94 -12.43
N MET A 112 -10.22 21.67 -13.30
CA MET A 112 -10.08 22.00 -14.73
C MET A 112 -10.23 23.49 -15.02
N ALA A 113 -11.04 24.19 -14.22
CA ALA A 113 -11.29 25.61 -14.33
C ALA A 113 -11.17 26.27 -12.95
N ASN A 114 -10.92 27.58 -12.96
CA ASN A 114 -11.01 28.40 -11.78
C ASN A 114 -11.87 29.65 -12.07
N PRO A 115 -13.00 29.84 -11.37
CA PRO A 115 -13.60 28.94 -10.36
C PRO A 115 -14.08 27.60 -10.97
N ASN A 116 -14.10 26.52 -10.17
CA ASN A 116 -14.43 25.17 -10.65
C ASN A 116 -15.94 24.88 -10.59
N THR A 117 -16.74 25.63 -11.35
CA THR A 117 -18.21 25.54 -11.30
C THR A 117 -18.76 24.21 -11.82
N ALA A 118 -18.02 23.50 -12.68
CA ALA A 118 -18.42 22.20 -13.22
C ALA A 118 -18.12 21.04 -12.27
N GLY A 119 -17.30 21.25 -11.23
CA GLY A 119 -16.88 20.18 -10.30
C GLY A 119 -16.02 19.11 -10.95
N THR A 120 -15.32 19.45 -12.04
CA THR A 120 -14.48 18.54 -12.83
C THR A 120 -13.00 18.75 -12.55
N TYR A 121 -12.24 17.66 -12.56
CA TYR A 121 -10.82 17.63 -12.24
C TYR A 121 -10.01 16.97 -13.35
N ARG A 122 -8.70 17.21 -13.33
CA ARG A 122 -7.73 16.57 -14.21
C ARG A 122 -6.54 16.06 -13.43
N ILE A 123 -5.89 15.03 -13.97
CA ILE A 123 -4.59 14.57 -13.49
C ILE A 123 -3.53 15.22 -14.35
N ARG A 124 -2.83 16.22 -13.82
CA ARG A 124 -1.87 16.99 -14.63
C ARG A 124 -0.63 16.17 -14.98
N TRP A 125 -0.08 15.49 -13.98
CA TRP A 125 1.10 14.65 -14.13
C TRP A 125 1.04 13.50 -13.16
N GLN A 126 1.76 12.44 -13.50
CA GLN A 126 2.01 11.30 -12.63
C GLN A 126 3.49 10.94 -12.64
N ARG A 127 3.97 10.47 -11.51
CA ARG A 127 5.29 9.85 -11.38
C ARG A 127 5.15 8.57 -10.58
N CYS A 128 6.02 7.60 -10.83
CA CYS A 128 5.97 6.33 -10.11
C CYS A 128 7.32 5.65 -10.01
N ARG A 129 7.39 4.72 -9.05
CA ARG A 129 8.57 3.91 -8.78
C ARG A 129 8.20 2.54 -8.26
N GLY A 130 8.98 1.53 -8.65
CA GLY A 130 8.81 0.12 -8.28
C GLY A 130 8.77 -0.80 -9.49
N VAL A 131 9.22 -2.03 -9.31
CA VAL A 131 9.40 -3.01 -10.40
C VAL A 131 8.10 -3.64 -10.87
N LYS A 132 7.00 -3.49 -10.11
CA LYS A 132 5.66 -4.00 -10.48
C LYS A 132 4.99 -3.14 -11.55
N THR A 133 5.66 -2.95 -12.69
CA THR A 133 5.25 -2.03 -13.77
C THR A 133 4.00 -2.47 -14.53
N ALA A 134 3.59 -3.74 -14.38
CA ALA A 134 2.31 -4.24 -14.88
C ALA A 134 1.11 -3.61 -14.17
N HIS A 135 1.26 -3.22 -12.90
CA HIS A 135 0.24 -2.46 -12.17
C HIS A 135 0.27 -1.01 -12.64
N GLN A 136 -0.80 -0.56 -13.29
CA GLN A 136 -1.00 0.84 -13.67
C GLN A 136 -1.93 1.51 -12.67
N SER A 137 -1.98 2.85 -12.64
CA SER A 137 -2.86 3.54 -11.71
C SER A 137 -4.32 3.15 -11.92
N THR A 138 -4.97 2.80 -10.82
CA THR A 138 -6.39 2.39 -10.81
C THR A 138 -7.33 3.59 -10.93
N PHE A 139 -6.83 4.80 -10.63
CA PHE A 139 -7.65 6.00 -10.42
C PHE A 139 -7.45 7.08 -11.48
N GLY A 140 -6.94 6.70 -12.65
CA GLY A 140 -6.72 7.57 -13.81
C GLY A 140 -5.25 7.71 -14.17
N ARG A 141 -4.99 8.30 -15.33
CA ARG A 141 -3.65 8.49 -15.92
C ARG A 141 -3.31 9.97 -16.05
N ALA A 142 -2.01 10.27 -16.14
CA ALA A 142 -1.54 11.61 -16.47
C ALA A 142 -2.19 12.09 -17.79
N GLY A 143 -2.79 13.28 -17.75
CA GLY A 143 -3.52 13.88 -18.86
C GLY A 143 -5.03 13.66 -18.83
N ASP A 144 -5.56 12.75 -17.99
CA ASP A 144 -7.00 12.53 -17.88
C ASP A 144 -7.72 13.79 -17.39
N THR A 145 -8.87 14.09 -18.01
CA THR A 145 -9.74 15.23 -17.71
C THR A 145 -11.15 14.80 -17.34
N ASP A 146 -11.99 15.75 -16.96
CA ASP A 146 -13.42 15.56 -16.68
C ASP A 146 -13.72 14.53 -15.58
N LEU A 147 -12.76 14.36 -14.66
CA LEU A 147 -12.87 13.47 -13.51
C LEU A 147 -13.78 14.10 -12.45
N THR A 148 -14.55 13.29 -11.74
CA THR A 148 -15.31 13.74 -10.56
C THR A 148 -14.46 13.76 -9.28
N GLY A 149 -13.24 13.23 -9.35
CA GLY A 149 -12.27 13.09 -8.26
C GLY A 149 -11.46 11.79 -8.41
N MET A 150 -10.47 11.58 -7.55
CA MET A 150 -9.62 10.38 -7.56
C MET A 150 -9.85 9.49 -6.34
N GLY A 151 -9.84 8.17 -6.52
CA GLY A 151 -10.06 7.21 -5.45
C GLY A 151 -11.35 6.40 -5.62
N PHE A 152 -11.70 5.61 -4.61
CA PHE A 152 -12.89 4.76 -4.68
C PHE A 152 -14.18 5.59 -4.75
N ALA A 153 -15.15 5.08 -5.50
CA ALA A 153 -16.47 5.71 -5.65
C ALA A 153 -17.09 6.04 -4.29
N GLY A 154 -17.65 7.26 -4.16
CA GLY A 154 -18.23 7.76 -2.91
C GLY A 154 -17.22 8.26 -1.86
N ARG A 155 -15.90 8.10 -2.09
CA ARG A 155 -14.82 8.56 -1.21
C ARG A 155 -13.66 9.16 -2.01
N GLN A 156 -13.99 9.84 -3.10
CA GLN A 156 -13.00 10.44 -3.99
C GLN A 156 -12.37 11.68 -3.34
N ALA A 157 -11.05 11.79 -3.46
CA ALA A 157 -10.32 13.01 -3.20
C ALA A 157 -10.62 14.03 -4.30
N ILE A 158 -10.78 15.29 -3.88
CA ILE A 158 -10.97 16.44 -4.76
C ILE A 158 -9.88 17.47 -4.50
N ALA A 159 -9.65 18.34 -5.49
CA ALA A 159 -8.74 19.47 -5.33
C ALA A 159 -9.51 20.72 -4.87
N PRO A 160 -8.94 21.53 -3.97
CA PRO A 160 -9.53 22.84 -3.65
C PRO A 160 -9.48 23.77 -4.86
N GLU A 161 -10.33 24.80 -4.87
CA GLU A 161 -10.26 25.85 -5.88
C GLU A 161 -8.88 26.51 -5.88
N ASN A 162 -8.32 26.78 -7.06
CA ASN A 162 -6.96 27.32 -7.22
C ASN A 162 -5.83 26.50 -6.58
N GLY A 163 -6.09 25.25 -6.20
CA GLY A 163 -5.10 24.42 -5.55
C GLY A 163 -4.92 23.07 -6.23
N VAL A 164 -4.10 22.27 -5.56
CA VAL A 164 -3.70 20.95 -6.02
C VAL A 164 -3.94 19.99 -4.87
N THR A 165 -4.42 18.79 -5.17
CA THR A 165 -4.41 17.68 -4.22
C THR A 165 -3.41 16.64 -4.72
N MET A 166 -2.42 16.33 -3.88
CA MET A 166 -1.52 15.22 -4.16
C MET A 166 -2.24 13.92 -3.82
N PHE A 167 -2.35 13.04 -4.80
CA PHE A 167 -2.97 11.73 -4.64
C PHE A 167 -1.91 10.64 -4.82
N VAL A 168 -1.82 9.74 -3.86
CA VAL A 168 -0.84 8.66 -3.82
C VAL A 168 -1.57 7.33 -3.84
N GLU A 169 -1.13 6.44 -4.71
CA GLU A 169 -1.54 5.04 -4.78
C GLU A 169 -0.30 4.17 -4.51
N VAL A 170 -0.39 3.30 -3.51
CA VAL A 170 0.63 2.31 -3.19
C VAL A 170 0.07 0.94 -3.48
N TYR A 171 0.61 0.30 -4.51
CA TYR A 171 0.37 -1.10 -4.82
C TYR A 171 1.47 -1.96 -4.22
N TYR A 172 1.10 -3.10 -3.65
CA TYR A 172 2.04 -4.05 -3.06
C TYR A 172 1.53 -5.48 -3.22
N GLU A 173 2.44 -6.36 -3.62
CA GLU A 173 2.23 -7.80 -3.56
C GLU A 173 2.66 -8.31 -2.19
N TYR A 174 1.66 -8.60 -1.37
CA TYR A 174 1.83 -9.12 -0.02
C TYR A 174 2.65 -10.41 -0.04
N GLN A 175 3.58 -10.52 0.93
CA GLN A 175 4.45 -11.67 1.13
C GLN A 175 3.93 -12.48 2.33
N PRO A 176 3.22 -13.60 2.13
CA PRO A 176 2.69 -14.40 3.22
C PRO A 176 3.78 -15.12 4.00
N LEU A 177 3.53 -15.39 5.28
CA LEU A 177 4.47 -16.15 6.12
C LEU A 177 4.33 -17.66 5.88
N LEU A 178 3.09 -18.11 5.62
CA LEU A 178 2.73 -19.53 5.58
C LEU A 178 2.16 -19.99 4.23
N GLY A 179 2.08 -19.07 3.25
CA GLY A 179 1.59 -19.29 1.89
C GLY A 179 0.25 -18.61 1.60
N ASP A 180 -0.07 -18.52 0.30
CA ASP A 180 -1.16 -17.68 -0.21
C ASP A 180 -2.57 -18.10 0.26
N HIS A 181 -2.75 -19.37 0.62
CA HIS A 181 -4.08 -19.92 0.96
C HIS A 181 -4.67 -19.40 2.28
N LEU A 182 -3.83 -18.84 3.15
CA LEU A 182 -4.26 -18.29 4.45
C LEU A 182 -4.38 -16.76 4.42
N ALA A 183 -3.87 -16.11 3.39
CA ALA A 183 -3.99 -14.67 3.20
C ALA A 183 -5.31 -14.33 2.49
N PRO A 184 -6.04 -13.27 2.92
CA PRO A 184 -7.28 -12.86 2.24
C PRO A 184 -7.09 -12.42 0.77
N SER A 185 -5.93 -11.84 0.47
CA SER A 185 -5.53 -11.37 -0.86
C SER A 185 -4.00 -11.28 -0.90
N THR A 186 -3.40 -11.48 -2.07
CA THR A 186 -1.98 -11.20 -2.29
C THR A 186 -1.74 -9.81 -2.86
N ALA A 187 -2.77 -9.16 -3.41
CA ALA A 187 -2.69 -7.79 -3.90
C ALA A 187 -3.27 -6.80 -2.88
N MET A 188 -2.49 -5.77 -2.55
CA MET A 188 -2.91 -4.67 -1.69
C MET A 188 -2.80 -3.35 -2.45
N ILE A 189 -3.86 -2.54 -2.42
CA ILE A 189 -3.88 -1.17 -2.92
C ILE A 189 -4.29 -0.29 -1.75
N GLU A 190 -3.41 0.62 -1.37
CA GLU A 190 -3.67 1.65 -0.37
C GLU A 190 -3.52 3.03 -1.00
N ILE A 191 -4.38 3.97 -0.60
CA ILE A 191 -4.39 5.32 -1.15
C ILE A 191 -4.23 6.36 -0.04
N GLY A 192 -3.59 7.47 -0.38
CA GLY A 192 -3.47 8.64 0.48
C GLY A 192 -3.65 9.90 -0.34
N SER A 193 -4.27 10.94 0.22
CA SER A 193 -4.42 12.21 -0.47
C SER A 193 -4.26 13.37 0.48
N MET A 194 -3.56 14.43 0.05
CA MET A 194 -3.39 15.64 0.82
C MET A 194 -3.45 16.87 -0.07
N MET A 195 -4.22 17.87 0.35
CA MET A 195 -4.26 19.16 -0.34
C MET A 195 -2.94 19.91 -0.15
N VAL A 196 -2.40 20.47 -1.23
CA VAL A 196 -1.26 21.38 -1.17
C VAL A 196 -1.74 22.66 -0.49
N ARG A 197 -1.05 23.05 0.58
CA ARG A 197 -1.42 24.22 1.39
C ARG A 197 -0.94 25.54 0.77
N ASP A 198 0.17 25.49 0.06
CA ASP A 198 0.76 26.64 -0.62
C ASP A 198 0.32 26.70 -2.09
N ARG A 199 0.34 27.91 -2.67
CA ARG A 199 0.11 28.06 -4.11
C ARG A 199 1.20 27.34 -4.90
N ARG A 200 0.81 26.48 -5.85
CA ARG A 200 1.72 25.67 -6.67
C ARG A 200 1.75 26.21 -8.10
N ASP A 201 2.92 26.21 -8.73
CA ASP A 201 3.05 26.52 -10.15
C ASP A 201 2.68 25.29 -10.96
N THR A 202 1.53 25.35 -11.63
CA THR A 202 0.96 24.23 -12.38
C THR A 202 1.10 24.41 -13.89
N VAL A 203 1.74 25.49 -14.33
CA VAL A 203 1.84 25.86 -15.75
C VAL A 203 3.29 25.83 -16.23
N GLY A 204 4.23 26.28 -15.41
CA GLY A 204 5.65 26.32 -15.77
C GLY A 204 6.30 24.94 -15.88
N GLY A 205 7.47 24.89 -16.52
CA GLY A 205 8.20 23.63 -16.74
C GLY A 205 7.49 22.70 -17.73
N ASP A 206 7.57 21.39 -17.48
CA ASP A 206 6.77 20.38 -18.15
C ASP A 206 5.53 20.07 -17.31
N ASN A 207 4.43 20.77 -17.60
CA ASN A 207 3.15 20.61 -16.92
C ASN A 207 3.21 20.82 -15.38
N GLY A 208 3.91 21.85 -14.92
CA GLY A 208 4.06 22.17 -13.49
C GLY A 208 5.24 21.48 -12.80
N VAL A 209 6.02 20.67 -13.53
CA VAL A 209 7.23 20.02 -13.01
C VAL A 209 8.46 20.52 -13.77
N TYR A 210 9.47 20.97 -13.04
CA TYR A 210 10.67 21.57 -13.60
C TYR A 210 11.76 20.51 -13.80
N PRO A 211 12.34 20.39 -15.01
CA PRO A 211 13.45 19.49 -15.24
C PRO A 211 14.70 19.98 -14.51
N VAL A 212 15.53 19.03 -14.06
CA VAL A 212 16.84 19.31 -13.45
C VAL A 212 17.90 18.59 -14.27
N ALA A 213 18.98 19.30 -14.63
CA ALA A 213 20.05 18.72 -15.43
C ALA A 213 20.65 17.49 -14.71
N GLY A 214 20.72 16.37 -15.43
CA GLY A 214 21.23 15.10 -14.89
C GLY A 214 20.23 14.29 -14.06
N VAL A 215 18.98 14.75 -13.90
CA VAL A 215 17.93 14.02 -13.19
C VAL A 215 16.94 13.43 -14.19
N THR A 216 16.71 12.13 -14.11
CA THR A 216 15.72 11.43 -14.95
C THR A 216 14.34 11.50 -14.31
N PRO A 217 13.27 11.87 -15.04
CA PRO A 217 11.91 11.82 -14.55
C PRO A 217 11.49 10.40 -14.15
N SER A 218 10.86 10.25 -12.99
CA SER A 218 10.28 8.97 -12.55
C SER A 218 8.96 8.68 -13.28
N GLY A 219 9.03 8.42 -14.58
CA GLY A 219 7.86 8.22 -15.45
C GLY A 219 7.02 6.99 -15.11
N CYS A 220 5.73 7.10 -15.42
CA CYS A 220 4.80 5.98 -15.56
C CYS A 220 4.54 5.71 -17.05
#